data_AF-A0A356WXP9-F1
#
_entry.id   AF-A0A356WXP9-F1
#
_cell.length_a   1.000
_cell.length_b   1.000
_cell.length_c   1.000
_cell.angle_alpha   90.00
_cell.angle_beta   90.00
_cell.angle_gamma   90.00
#
_symmetry.space_group_name_H-M   'P 1'
#
loop_
_entity.id
_entity.type
_entity.pdbx_description
1 polymer ?
#
loop_
_entity_poly.entity_id
_entity_poly.type
_entity_poly.pdbx_seq_one_letter_code
_entity_poly.pdbx_strand_id
1 'polypeptide(L)'
;SAEAYELIWWDEGSPLIVITQRVIDKLQKRLGDEVPIAMGMRYGNPSIEAGFDELMEKNPDLERVFMVPLYPQYAMATTETVIEKAKEVWQNKYPQLEMITKDAFYDDPQYVKALSESIHPYIEEHDIDHLLFSYHGVPERHIKKRDITGDHCLKCEDCCNVNSPAHTFCYRHQDVKTTQNVARYLDLDNKDFNYSFAFQSKLGIDPWLTPATDNELVRLAE
;
A
#
# COMPACT_ATOMS: atom_id res chain seq x y z
N SER A 1 11.27 17.88 -5.50
CA SER A 1 10.59 16.59 -5.71
C SER A 1 10.17 16.40 -7.16
N ALA A 2 9.60 17.41 -7.85
CA ALA A 2 9.22 17.31 -9.27
C ALA A 2 10.39 16.89 -10.19
N GLU A 3 11.59 17.47 -10.02
CA GLU A 3 12.78 17.12 -10.82
C GLU A 3 13.21 15.64 -10.66
N ALA A 4 13.03 15.05 -9.48
CA ALA A 4 13.34 13.63 -9.27
C ALA A 4 12.31 12.70 -9.93
N TYR A 5 11.07 13.17 -10.11
CA TYR A 5 10.04 12.39 -10.81
C TYR A 5 10.28 12.37 -12.31
N GLU A 6 10.74 13.46 -12.92
CA GLU A 6 11.04 13.50 -14.36
C GLU A 6 12.10 12.47 -14.78
N LEU A 7 13.06 12.17 -13.90
CA LEU A 7 14.12 11.19 -14.14
C LEU A 7 13.63 9.74 -14.27
N ILE A 8 12.41 9.45 -13.81
CA ILE A 8 11.83 8.09 -13.82
C ILE A 8 10.56 8.01 -14.65
N TRP A 9 10.24 9.04 -15.44
CA TRP A 9 9.09 9.00 -16.34
C TRP A 9 9.35 8.06 -17.51
N TRP A 10 8.28 7.37 -17.93
CA TRP A 10 8.28 6.63 -19.18
C TRP A 10 7.83 7.55 -20.30
N ASP A 11 8.07 7.14 -21.54
CA ASP A 11 7.57 7.85 -22.73
C ASP A 11 6.03 8.01 -22.69
N GLU A 12 5.34 7.07 -22.04
CA GLU A 12 3.88 7.06 -21.84
C GLU A 12 3.41 7.95 -20.68
N GLY A 13 4.32 8.51 -19.87
CA GLY A 13 4.03 9.37 -18.72
C GLY A 13 4.48 8.79 -17.37
N SER A 14 3.87 9.29 -16.29
CA SER A 14 4.16 8.82 -14.93
C SER A 14 3.87 7.32 -14.79
N PRO A 15 4.84 6.49 -14.36
CA PRO A 15 4.64 5.04 -14.24
C PRO A 15 3.45 4.67 -13.36
N LEU A 16 3.17 5.46 -12.32
CA LEU A 16 2.00 5.24 -11.46
C LEU A 16 0.69 5.30 -12.25
N ILE A 17 0.53 6.31 -13.11
CA ILE A 17 -0.68 6.48 -13.93
C ILE A 17 -0.75 5.38 -14.99
N VAL A 18 0.36 5.14 -15.70
CA VAL A 18 0.43 4.14 -16.77
C VAL A 18 0.13 2.74 -16.23
N ILE A 19 0.73 2.35 -15.11
CA ILE A 19 0.48 1.04 -14.47
C ILE A 19 -0.96 0.96 -13.97
N THR A 20 -1.50 2.02 -13.36
CA THR A 20 -2.90 2.04 -12.89
C THR A 20 -3.86 1.86 -14.05
N GLN A 21 -3.63 2.52 -15.19
CA GLN A 21 -4.43 2.33 -16.39
C GLN A 21 -4.37 0.89 -16.90
N ARG A 22 -3.18 0.28 -16.94
CA ARG A 22 -3.02 -1.14 -17.34
C ARG A 22 -3.76 -2.09 -16.40
N VAL A 23 -3.83 -1.77 -15.10
CA VAL A 23 -4.64 -2.53 -14.13
C VAL A 23 -6.13 -2.38 -14.43
N ILE A 24 -6.60 -1.15 -14.68
CA ILE A 24 -7.98 -0.87 -15.08
C ILE A 24 -8.35 -1.65 -16.32
N ASP A 25 -7.54 -1.60 -17.38
CA ASP A 25 -7.82 -2.29 -18.65
C ASP A 25 -7.95 -3.81 -18.46
N LYS A 26 -7.07 -4.39 -17.64
CA LYS A 26 -7.13 -5.83 -17.30
C LYS A 26 -8.35 -6.19 -16.47
N LEU A 27 -8.72 -5.35 -15.51
CA LEU A 27 -9.92 -5.55 -14.69
C LEU A 27 -11.19 -5.39 -15.53
N GLN A 28 -11.27 -4.36 -16.37
CA GLN A 28 -12.41 -4.13 -17.26
C GLN A 28 -12.61 -5.32 -18.20
N LYS A 29 -11.53 -5.82 -18.81
CA LYS A 29 -11.59 -7.03 -19.66
C LYS A 29 -12.11 -8.26 -18.91
N ARG A 30 -11.80 -8.38 -17.61
CA ARG A 30 -12.20 -9.53 -16.79
C ARG A 30 -13.65 -9.42 -16.28
N LEU A 31 -14.08 -8.21 -15.92
CA LEU A 31 -15.38 -7.95 -15.32
C LEU A 31 -16.46 -7.63 -16.35
N GLY A 32 -16.08 -7.30 -17.59
CA GLY A 32 -17.00 -6.87 -18.64
C GLY A 32 -17.50 -5.44 -18.42
N ASP A 33 -18.30 -4.94 -19.35
CA ASP A 33 -18.74 -3.53 -19.36
C ASP A 33 -19.79 -3.20 -18.28
N GLU A 34 -20.36 -4.22 -17.62
CA GLU A 34 -21.33 -4.05 -16.53
C GLU A 34 -20.71 -3.49 -15.24
N VAL A 35 -19.40 -3.59 -15.08
CA VAL A 35 -18.68 -3.05 -13.94
C VAL A 35 -17.75 -1.93 -14.44
N PRO A 36 -18.21 -0.67 -14.45
CA PRO A 36 -17.38 0.45 -14.87
C PRO A 36 -16.28 0.72 -13.84
N ILE A 37 -15.08 1.03 -14.31
CA ILE A 37 -13.90 1.25 -13.47
C ILE A 37 -13.30 2.62 -13.79
N ALA A 38 -13.02 3.40 -12.74
CA ALA A 38 -12.30 4.67 -12.81
C ALA A 38 -11.20 4.72 -11.76
N MET A 39 -10.17 5.53 -11.98
CA MET A 39 -9.16 5.87 -10.97
C MET A 39 -9.36 7.29 -10.44
N GLY A 40 -8.89 7.50 -9.21
CA GLY A 40 -8.87 8.82 -8.59
C GLY A 40 -7.66 8.95 -7.66
N MET A 41 -6.90 10.03 -7.83
CA MET A 41 -5.74 10.36 -7.03
C MET A 41 -6.12 11.34 -5.92
N ARG A 42 -5.59 11.10 -4.71
CA ARG A 42 -5.71 12.07 -3.60
C ARG A 42 -4.96 13.36 -3.91
N TYR A 43 -3.78 13.23 -4.51
CA TYR A 43 -2.91 14.34 -4.94
C TYR A 43 -2.43 14.04 -6.36
N GLY A 44 -3.22 14.41 -7.36
CA GLY A 44 -2.89 14.15 -8.76
C GLY A 44 -4.08 14.29 -9.69
N ASN A 45 -3.83 13.98 -10.96
CA ASN A 45 -4.83 13.95 -12.02
C ASN A 45 -4.88 12.51 -12.60
N PRO A 46 -6.06 11.87 -12.71
CA PRO A 46 -7.38 12.35 -12.33
C PRO A 46 -7.57 12.47 -10.81
N SER A 47 -8.35 13.46 -10.36
CA SER A 47 -8.72 13.58 -8.94
C SER A 47 -9.77 12.53 -8.55
N ILE A 48 -9.96 12.30 -7.25
CA ILE A 48 -11.06 11.44 -6.77
C ILE A 48 -12.42 11.92 -7.27
N GLU A 49 -12.63 13.25 -7.30
CA GLU A 49 -13.85 13.85 -7.82
C GLU A 49 -14.03 13.57 -9.31
N ALA A 50 -12.98 13.74 -10.12
CA ALA A 50 -13.02 13.42 -11.55
C ALA A 50 -13.35 11.94 -11.81
N GLY A 51 -12.85 11.02 -10.97
CA GLY A 51 -13.18 9.60 -11.06
C GLY A 51 -14.65 9.29 -10.78
N PHE A 52 -15.25 9.95 -9.78
CA PHE A 52 -16.69 9.83 -9.53
C PHE A 52 -17.52 10.46 -10.67
N ASP A 53 -17.14 11.65 -11.12
CA ASP A 53 -17.80 12.35 -12.22
C ASP A 53 -17.81 11.47 -13.48
N GLU A 54 -16.67 10.85 -13.83
CA GLU A 54 -16.56 9.93 -14.97
C GLU A 54 -17.50 8.72 -14.85
N LEU A 55 -17.56 8.07 -13.68
CA LEU A 55 -18.44 6.92 -13.45
C LEU A 55 -19.90 7.30 -13.63
N MET A 56 -20.32 8.44 -13.06
CA MET A 56 -21.71 8.88 -13.06
C MET A 56 -22.17 9.43 -14.41
N GLU A 57 -21.29 10.13 -15.14
CA GLU A 57 -21.60 10.63 -16.49
C GLU A 57 -21.85 9.48 -17.46
N LYS A 58 -21.04 8.42 -17.38
CA LYS A 58 -21.18 7.24 -18.25
C LYS A 58 -22.28 6.27 -17.79
N ASN A 59 -22.60 6.27 -16.50
CA ASN A 59 -23.53 5.32 -15.89
C ASN A 59 -24.49 6.05 -14.94
N PRO A 60 -25.49 6.78 -15.46
CA PRO A 60 -26.41 7.56 -14.62
C PRO A 60 -27.23 6.71 -13.63
N ASP A 61 -27.42 5.43 -13.93
CA ASP A 61 -28.18 4.47 -13.13
C ASP A 61 -27.28 3.69 -12.14
N LEU A 62 -26.01 4.09 -11.97
CA LEU A 62 -25.11 3.47 -11.01
C LEU A 62 -25.68 3.63 -9.59
N GLU A 63 -25.82 2.52 -8.86
CA GLU A 63 -26.34 2.53 -7.49
C GLU A 63 -25.24 2.42 -6.43
N ARG A 64 -24.11 1.77 -6.78
CA ARG A 64 -23.06 1.43 -5.81
C ARG A 64 -21.67 1.63 -6.39
N VAL A 65 -20.78 2.12 -5.54
CA VAL A 65 -19.35 2.25 -5.85
C VAL A 65 -18.54 1.44 -4.84
N PHE A 66 -17.71 0.53 -5.36
CA PHE A 66 -16.73 -0.20 -4.56
C PHE A 66 -15.35 0.45 -4.70
N MET A 67 -14.96 1.22 -3.69
CA MET A 67 -13.70 1.93 -3.63
C MET A 67 -12.58 1.01 -3.16
N VAL A 68 -11.50 0.92 -3.95
CA VAL A 68 -10.31 0.12 -3.61
C VAL A 68 -9.09 1.04 -3.47
N PRO A 69 -8.67 1.39 -2.24
CA PRO A 69 -7.38 2.03 -2.03
C PRO A 69 -6.25 1.09 -2.50
N LEU A 70 -5.34 1.57 -3.36
CA LEU A 70 -4.22 0.77 -3.87
C LEU A 70 -3.05 0.66 -2.87
N TYR A 71 -3.35 0.72 -1.57
CA TYR A 71 -2.42 0.52 -0.47
C TYR A 71 -2.81 -0.76 0.28
N PRO A 72 -1.99 -1.83 0.23
CA PRO A 72 -2.30 -3.09 0.92
C PRO A 72 -2.33 -2.92 2.43
N GLN A 73 -1.43 -2.10 2.97
CA GLN A 73 -1.35 -1.77 4.40
C GLN A 73 -2.10 -0.48 4.70
N TYR A 74 -2.80 -0.47 5.84
CA TYR A 74 -3.41 0.72 6.40
C TYR A 74 -2.34 1.67 6.94
N ALA A 75 -2.37 2.92 6.47
CA ALA A 75 -1.69 4.02 7.15
C ALA A 75 -2.60 5.24 7.26
N MET A 76 -2.51 5.93 8.40
CA MET A 76 -3.23 7.19 8.65
C MET A 76 -2.94 8.24 7.56
N ALA A 77 -1.70 8.30 7.08
CA ALA A 77 -1.27 9.33 6.12
C ALA A 77 -1.72 9.05 4.68
N THR A 78 -2.12 7.82 4.33
CA THR A 78 -2.50 7.42 2.97
C THR A 78 -3.95 6.93 2.94
N THR A 79 -4.20 5.72 3.41
CA THR A 79 -5.51 5.04 3.35
C THR A 79 -6.62 5.88 3.97
N GLU A 80 -6.41 6.39 5.18
CA GLU A 80 -7.43 7.19 5.87
C GLU A 80 -7.69 8.52 5.14
N THR A 81 -6.65 9.21 4.68
CA THR A 81 -6.85 10.48 3.95
C THR A 81 -7.59 10.27 2.63
N VAL A 82 -7.27 9.21 1.89
CA VAL A 82 -7.91 8.88 0.61
C VAL A 82 -9.40 8.55 0.82
N ILE A 83 -9.71 7.72 1.82
CA ILE A 83 -11.08 7.35 2.17
C ILE A 83 -11.90 8.56 2.61
N GLU A 84 -11.35 9.41 3.49
CA GLU A 84 -12.07 10.59 3.95
C GLU A 84 -12.33 11.59 2.81
N LYS A 85 -11.41 11.74 1.84
CA LYS A 85 -11.70 12.57 0.66
C LYS A 85 -12.78 11.98 -0.23
N ALA A 86 -12.74 10.67 -0.45
CA ALA A 86 -13.75 10.00 -1.25
C ALA A 86 -15.14 10.11 -0.59
N LYS A 87 -15.23 9.94 0.73
CA LYS A 87 -16.46 10.19 1.49
C LYS A 87 -16.96 11.61 1.35
N GLU A 88 -16.06 12.60 1.49
CA GLU A 88 -16.41 14.02 1.32
C GLU A 88 -17.01 14.30 -0.06
N VAL A 89 -16.36 13.83 -1.13
CA VAL A 89 -16.85 13.98 -2.52
C VAL A 89 -18.20 13.28 -2.70
N TRP A 90 -18.27 12.00 -2.29
CA TRP A 90 -19.47 11.17 -2.38
C TRP A 90 -20.67 11.80 -1.68
N GLN A 91 -20.52 12.21 -0.42
CA GLN A 91 -21.61 12.81 0.36
C GLN A 91 -22.08 14.15 -0.21
N ASN A 92 -21.18 14.94 -0.81
CA ASN A 92 -21.51 16.25 -1.33
C ASN A 92 -22.15 16.21 -2.72
N LYS A 93 -21.68 15.32 -3.61
CA LYS A 93 -22.14 15.28 -5.02
C LYS A 93 -23.09 14.12 -5.33
N TYR A 94 -22.91 12.98 -4.67
CA TYR A 94 -23.57 11.72 -5.03
C TYR A 94 -24.16 10.97 -3.82
N PRO A 95 -24.91 11.65 -2.92
CA PRO A 95 -25.42 11.04 -1.69
C PRO A 95 -26.38 9.87 -1.89
N GLN A 96 -26.90 9.69 -3.11
CA GLN A 96 -27.75 8.56 -3.50
C GLN A 96 -26.98 7.25 -3.75
N LEU A 97 -25.66 7.32 -3.99
CA LEU A 97 -24.84 6.13 -4.20
C LEU A 97 -24.58 5.43 -2.88
N GLU A 98 -24.53 4.10 -2.87
CA GLU A 98 -23.92 3.34 -1.79
C GLU A 98 -22.41 3.25 -2.02
N MET A 99 -21.60 3.74 -1.08
CA MET A 99 -20.14 3.58 -1.17
C MET A 99 -19.65 2.50 -0.21
N ILE A 100 -19.00 1.47 -0.77
CA ILE A 100 -18.33 0.40 -0.03
C ILE A 100 -16.82 0.58 -0.23
N THR A 101 -16.03 0.44 0.82
CA THR A 101 -14.57 0.55 0.75
C THR A 101 -13.91 -0.78 1.05
N LYS A 102 -12.90 -1.15 0.27
CA LYS A 102 -12.05 -2.31 0.55
C LYS A 102 -11.14 -1.99 1.75
N ASP A 103 -11.23 -2.82 2.77
CA ASP A 103 -10.29 -2.81 3.90
C ASP A 103 -8.85 -3.14 3.47
N ALA A 104 -7.90 -2.88 4.36
CA ALA A 104 -6.51 -3.29 4.18
C ALA A 104 -6.44 -4.80 3.85
N PHE A 105 -5.56 -5.14 2.92
CA PHE A 105 -5.46 -6.47 2.30
C PHE A 105 -4.02 -7.00 2.27
N TYR A 106 -3.18 -6.51 3.18
CA TYR A 106 -1.77 -6.89 3.34
C TYR A 106 -1.56 -8.40 3.56
N ASP A 107 -2.55 -9.09 4.11
CA ASP A 107 -2.56 -10.54 4.37
C ASP A 107 -3.47 -11.34 3.42
N ASP A 108 -4.05 -10.69 2.40
CA ASP A 108 -4.85 -11.37 1.39
C ASP A 108 -3.97 -12.38 0.61
N PRO A 109 -4.34 -13.68 0.58
CA PRO A 109 -3.52 -14.69 -0.09
C PRO A 109 -3.23 -14.40 -1.58
N GLN A 110 -4.14 -13.71 -2.29
CA GLN A 110 -3.92 -13.35 -3.69
C GLN A 110 -2.93 -12.19 -3.82
N TYR A 111 -2.97 -11.22 -2.90
CA TYR A 111 -1.97 -10.15 -2.86
C TYR A 111 -0.58 -10.69 -2.52
N VAL A 112 -0.48 -11.54 -1.47
CA VAL A 112 0.78 -12.19 -1.08
C VAL A 112 1.34 -13.01 -2.24
N LYS A 113 0.48 -13.77 -2.93
CA LYS A 113 0.88 -14.54 -4.12
C LYS A 113 1.43 -13.62 -5.22
N ALA A 114 0.69 -12.58 -5.60
CA ALA A 114 1.11 -11.67 -6.67
C ALA A 114 2.43 -10.96 -6.35
N LEU A 115 2.61 -10.52 -5.10
CA LEU A 115 3.86 -9.93 -4.63
C LEU A 115 5.00 -10.96 -4.68
N SER A 116 4.76 -12.17 -4.18
CA SER A 116 5.76 -13.23 -4.15
C SER A 116 6.20 -13.65 -5.56
N GLU A 117 5.25 -13.85 -6.48
CA GLU A 117 5.52 -14.18 -7.89
C GLU A 117 6.26 -13.05 -8.62
N SER A 118 6.10 -11.79 -8.18
CA SER A 118 6.88 -10.67 -8.72
C SER A 118 8.33 -10.66 -8.24
N ILE A 119 8.61 -11.21 -7.05
CA ILE A 119 9.94 -11.27 -6.44
C ILE A 119 10.69 -12.53 -6.92
N HIS A 120 9.98 -13.65 -7.08
CA HIS A 120 10.56 -14.97 -7.34
C HIS A 120 11.59 -15.02 -8.48
N PRO A 121 11.37 -14.43 -9.68
CA PRO A 121 12.35 -14.47 -10.76
C PRO A 121 13.71 -13.88 -10.36
N TYR A 122 13.71 -12.78 -9.58
CA TYR A 122 14.95 -12.14 -9.15
C TYR A 122 15.73 -12.95 -8.12
N ILE A 123 15.03 -13.78 -7.33
CA ILE A 123 15.69 -14.70 -6.39
C ILE A 123 16.34 -15.87 -7.13
N GLU A 124 15.71 -16.36 -8.20
CA GLU A 124 16.21 -17.52 -8.94
C GLU A 124 17.26 -17.15 -10.00
N GLU A 125 17.19 -15.95 -10.58
CA GLU A 125 18.09 -15.49 -11.64
C GLU A 125 19.38 -14.85 -11.12
N HIS A 126 19.43 -14.47 -9.85
CA HIS A 126 20.57 -13.77 -9.26
C HIS A 126 21.12 -14.51 -8.05
N ASP A 127 22.45 -14.50 -7.94
CA ASP A 127 23.14 -14.87 -6.71
C ASP A 127 22.99 -13.70 -5.72
N ILE A 128 22.21 -13.89 -4.66
CA ILE A 128 21.85 -12.84 -3.71
C ILE A 128 22.35 -13.22 -2.32
N ASP A 129 23.03 -12.29 -1.64
CA ASP A 129 23.45 -12.47 -0.25
C ASP A 129 22.31 -12.17 0.75
N HIS A 130 21.42 -11.23 0.37
CA HIS A 130 20.36 -10.75 1.25
C HIS A 130 19.16 -10.16 0.47
N LEU A 131 17.94 -10.47 0.93
CA LEU A 131 16.69 -9.84 0.46
C LEU A 131 16.16 -8.83 1.49
N LEU A 132 16.20 -7.53 1.16
CA LEU A 132 15.73 -6.46 2.02
C LEU A 132 14.35 -5.93 1.59
N PHE A 133 13.32 -6.17 2.39
CA PHE A 133 11.99 -5.59 2.21
C PHE A 133 11.98 -4.12 2.70
N SER A 134 11.88 -3.16 1.78
CA SER A 134 11.95 -1.73 2.10
C SER A 134 10.59 -1.03 2.00
N TYR A 135 9.99 -0.70 3.15
CA TYR A 135 8.70 -0.01 3.25
C TYR A 135 8.87 1.50 3.43
N HIS A 136 7.88 2.30 3.05
CA HIS A 136 7.94 3.74 3.32
C HIS A 136 7.83 4.00 4.82
N GLY A 137 8.77 4.75 5.40
CA GLY A 137 8.74 5.05 6.82
C GLY A 137 7.55 5.90 7.22
N VAL A 138 7.14 5.78 8.48
CA VAL A 138 6.23 6.74 9.13
C VAL A 138 6.80 7.16 10.48
N PRO A 139 6.48 8.37 10.97
CA PRO A 139 6.79 8.77 12.34
C PRO A 139 6.14 7.83 13.36
N GLU A 140 6.84 7.49 14.43
CA GLU A 140 6.30 6.62 15.50
C GLU A 140 4.99 7.14 16.10
N ARG A 141 4.83 8.48 16.14
CA ARG A 141 3.59 9.10 16.62
C ARG A 141 2.36 8.66 15.83
N HIS A 142 2.49 8.31 14.55
CA HIS A 142 1.37 7.84 13.74
C HIS A 142 0.91 6.46 14.21
N ILE A 143 1.86 5.58 14.54
CA ILE A 143 1.57 4.27 15.12
C ILE A 143 0.89 4.42 16.48
N LYS A 144 1.46 5.23 17.37
CA LYS A 144 0.91 5.48 18.72
C LYS A 144 -0.50 6.09 18.66
N LYS A 145 -0.76 7.02 17.73
CA LYS A 145 -2.06 7.69 17.59
C LYS A 145 -3.17 6.79 17.04
N ARG A 146 -2.84 5.76 16.24
CA ARG A 146 -3.82 4.79 15.73
C ARG A 146 -3.98 3.55 16.58
N ASP A 147 -3.21 3.43 17.65
CA ASP A 147 -3.39 2.36 18.61
C ASP A 147 -4.69 2.57 19.38
N ILE A 148 -5.73 1.81 19.00
CA ILE A 148 -7.05 1.88 19.62
C ILE A 148 -7.07 1.36 21.07
N THR A 149 -6.02 0.66 21.51
CA THR A 149 -5.87 0.26 22.92
C THR A 149 -5.15 1.33 23.74
N GLY A 150 -4.42 2.23 23.07
CA GLY A 150 -3.60 3.29 23.68
C GLY A 150 -2.30 2.80 24.33
N ASP A 151 -2.06 1.49 24.40
CA ASP A 151 -0.94 0.93 25.17
C ASP A 151 -0.32 -0.36 24.61
N HIS A 152 -0.46 -0.64 23.31
CA HIS A 152 0.07 -1.86 22.69
C HIS A 152 1.27 -1.59 21.78
N CYS A 153 1.07 -0.81 20.72
CA CYS A 153 2.06 -0.65 19.66
C CYS A 153 3.23 0.23 20.13
N LEU A 154 4.46 -0.28 19.93
CA LEU A 154 5.71 0.37 20.39
C LEU A 154 5.81 0.51 21.92
N LYS A 155 5.09 -0.32 22.69
CA LYS A 155 5.12 -0.33 24.17
C LYS A 155 5.81 -1.53 24.77
N CYS A 156 5.86 -2.65 24.06
CA CYS A 156 6.64 -3.83 24.42
C CYS A 156 7.56 -4.26 23.28
N GLU A 157 8.61 -4.98 23.66
CA GLU A 157 9.44 -5.71 22.71
C GLU A 157 8.55 -6.70 21.93
N ASP A 158 8.71 -6.72 20.61
CA ASP A 158 7.95 -7.58 19.72
C ASP A 158 6.40 -7.45 19.74
N CYS A 159 5.88 -6.25 20.01
CA CYS A 159 4.43 -5.96 19.94
C CYS A 159 3.73 -6.36 18.63
N CYS A 160 4.48 -6.58 17.53
CA CYS A 160 3.92 -7.02 16.25
C CYS A 160 3.54 -8.50 16.23
N ASN A 161 4.16 -9.36 17.05
CA ASN A 161 3.79 -10.77 17.16
C ASN A 161 2.88 -11.07 18.36
N VAL A 162 2.60 -10.08 19.21
CA VAL A 162 1.63 -10.19 20.31
C VAL A 162 0.25 -9.76 19.83
N ASN A 163 -0.68 -10.71 19.70
CA ASN A 163 -2.05 -10.48 19.21
C ASN A 163 -2.73 -9.30 19.92
N SER A 164 -3.27 -8.36 19.14
CA SER A 164 -3.98 -7.20 19.67
C SER A 164 -4.92 -6.60 18.63
N PRO A 165 -6.09 -6.06 19.04
CA PRO A 165 -6.97 -5.35 18.14
C PRO A 165 -6.32 -4.06 17.56
N ALA A 166 -5.22 -3.58 18.16
CA ALA A 166 -4.42 -2.47 17.61
C ALA A 166 -3.88 -2.76 16.20
N HIS A 167 -3.65 -4.04 15.86
CA HIS A 167 -3.05 -4.48 14.61
C HIS A 167 -3.87 -4.13 13.37
N THR A 168 -5.19 -4.01 13.51
CA THR A 168 -6.10 -3.57 12.44
C THR A 168 -5.72 -2.21 11.87
N PHE A 169 -5.12 -1.32 12.68
CA PHE A 169 -4.73 0.03 12.28
C PHE A 169 -3.23 0.32 12.45
N CYS A 170 -2.41 -0.72 12.66
CA CYS A 170 -0.97 -0.58 12.87
C CYS A 170 -0.20 -0.88 11.58
N TYR A 171 0.22 0.18 10.88
CA TYR A 171 1.01 0.09 9.65
C TYR A 171 2.23 -0.84 9.79
N ARG A 172 3.04 -0.63 10.84
CA ARG A 172 4.24 -1.45 11.12
C ARG A 172 3.91 -2.93 11.23
N HIS A 173 2.83 -3.30 11.94
CA HIS A 173 2.43 -4.69 12.07
C HIS A 173 2.08 -5.28 10.70
N GLN A 174 1.34 -4.53 9.89
CA GLN A 174 0.90 -4.99 8.57
C GLN A 174 2.06 -5.16 7.59
N ASP A 175 3.08 -4.30 7.65
CA ASP A 175 4.33 -4.48 6.90
C ASP A 175 5.07 -5.75 7.34
N VAL A 176 5.23 -5.96 8.65
CA VAL A 176 5.86 -7.16 9.21
C VAL A 176 5.11 -8.43 8.79
N LYS A 177 3.78 -8.43 8.85
CA LYS A 177 2.97 -9.57 8.39
C LYS A 177 3.10 -9.79 6.89
N THR A 178 3.18 -8.72 6.08
CA THR A 178 3.44 -8.84 4.64
C THR A 178 4.76 -9.56 4.40
N THR A 179 5.85 -9.12 5.05
CA THR A 179 7.17 -9.75 4.94
C THR A 179 7.10 -11.23 5.34
N GLN A 180 6.52 -11.55 6.51
CA GLN A 180 6.39 -12.93 6.99
C GLN A 180 5.60 -13.83 6.03
N ASN A 181 4.55 -13.29 5.40
CA ASN A 181 3.71 -14.05 4.49
C ASN A 181 4.41 -14.31 3.16
N VAL A 182 5.14 -13.33 2.62
CA VAL A 182 5.99 -13.52 1.43
C VAL A 182 7.12 -14.50 1.73
N ALA A 183 7.78 -14.35 2.89
CA ALA A 183 8.86 -15.25 3.30
C ALA A 183 8.38 -16.71 3.36
N ARG A 184 7.21 -16.94 3.95
CA ARG A 184 6.58 -18.26 3.97
C ARG A 184 6.20 -18.76 2.58
N TYR A 185 5.67 -17.89 1.71
CA TYR A 185 5.24 -18.28 0.36
C TYR A 185 6.43 -18.73 -0.51
N LEU A 186 7.54 -18.01 -0.41
CA LEU A 186 8.76 -18.26 -1.19
C LEU A 186 9.75 -19.20 -0.49
N ASP A 187 9.38 -19.72 0.67
CA ASP A 187 10.20 -20.60 1.50
C ASP A 187 11.60 -20.01 1.79
N LEU A 188 11.65 -18.71 2.11
CA LEU A 188 12.90 -17.97 2.28
C LEU A 188 13.76 -18.49 3.44
N ASP A 189 13.15 -19.09 4.46
CA ASP A 189 13.87 -19.67 5.59
C ASP A 189 14.74 -20.89 5.19
N ASN A 190 14.48 -21.49 4.03
CA ASN A 190 15.25 -22.61 3.47
C ASN A 190 16.18 -22.19 2.32
N LYS A 191 16.36 -20.89 2.10
CA LYS A 191 17.29 -20.36 1.09
C LYS A 191 18.67 -20.11 1.69
N ASP A 192 19.70 -20.14 0.85
CA ASP A 192 21.11 -19.93 1.26
C ASP A 192 21.46 -18.44 1.49
N PHE A 193 20.46 -17.57 1.62
CA PHE A 193 20.61 -16.14 1.84
C PHE A 193 19.67 -15.65 2.96
N ASN A 194 19.99 -14.49 3.53
CA ASN A 194 19.19 -13.93 4.62
C ASN A 194 18.12 -12.96 4.10
N TYR A 195 17.09 -12.69 4.90
CA TYR A 195 16.14 -11.62 4.60
C TYR A 195 15.83 -10.78 5.83
N SER A 196 15.46 -9.53 5.61
CA SER A 196 15.03 -8.61 6.66
C SER A 196 14.10 -7.54 6.08
N PHE A 197 13.54 -6.68 6.95
CA PHE A 197 12.75 -5.54 6.53
C PHE A 197 13.29 -4.24 7.13
N ALA A 198 13.05 -3.12 6.44
CA ALA A 198 13.44 -1.79 6.87
C ALA A 198 12.46 -0.71 6.38
N PHE A 199 12.66 0.52 6.87
CA PHE A 199 11.85 1.68 6.54
C PHE A 199 12.69 2.79 5.91
N GLN A 200 12.32 3.22 4.70
CA GLN A 200 12.99 4.26 3.92
C GLN A 200 12.31 5.64 4.05
N SER A 201 12.89 6.65 3.39
CA SER A 201 12.27 7.98 3.19
C SER A 201 11.94 8.75 4.48
N LYS A 202 12.82 8.68 5.48
CA LYS A 202 12.71 9.47 6.72
C LYS A 202 12.92 10.96 6.45
N LEU A 203 12.08 11.80 7.03
CA LEU A 203 12.15 13.26 6.88
C LEU A 203 11.96 13.97 8.23
N GLY A 204 12.75 15.02 8.47
CA GLY A 204 12.66 15.80 9.71
C GLY A 204 13.27 15.10 10.93
N ILE A 205 12.96 15.62 12.12
CA ILE A 205 13.64 15.26 13.37
C ILE A 205 12.85 14.32 14.29
N ASP A 206 11.57 14.07 13.97
CA ASP A 206 10.73 13.18 14.78
C ASP A 206 11.30 11.76 14.78
N PRO A 207 11.05 10.94 15.83
CA PRO A 207 11.36 9.51 15.77
C PRO A 207 10.54 8.81 14.67
N TRP A 208 11.23 8.07 13.79
CA TRP A 208 10.65 7.26 12.71
C TRP A 208 10.79 5.78 13.01
N LEU A 209 9.95 4.96 12.38
CA LEU A 209 10.09 3.52 12.41
C LEU A 209 11.50 3.05 12.04
N THR A 210 11.93 1.99 12.73
CA THR A 210 13.24 1.35 12.57
C THR A 210 13.06 -0.14 12.28
N PRO A 211 14.04 -0.78 11.62
CA PRO A 211 15.33 -0.22 11.20
C PRO A 211 15.22 0.69 9.96
N ALA A 212 16.22 1.55 9.75
CA ALA A 212 16.25 2.52 8.64
C ALA A 212 16.91 1.89 7.41
N THR A 213 16.32 1.99 6.22
CA THR A 213 16.87 1.32 5.03
C THR A 213 18.30 1.77 4.70
N ASP A 214 18.58 3.07 4.81
CA ASP A 214 19.93 3.62 4.62
C ASP A 214 20.96 3.03 5.59
N ASN A 215 20.61 2.88 6.86
CA ASN A 215 21.48 2.25 7.86
C ASN A 215 21.64 0.74 7.62
N GLU A 216 20.56 0.04 7.25
CA GLU A 216 20.62 -1.40 6.98
C GLU A 216 21.46 -1.71 5.75
N LEU A 217 21.43 -0.88 4.71
CA LEU A 217 22.28 -1.05 3.54
C LEU A 217 23.76 -0.94 3.88
N VAL A 218 24.15 -0.01 4.77
CA VAL A 218 25.53 0.09 5.27
C VAL A 218 25.88 -1.15 6.10
N ARG A 219 25.01 -1.53 7.05
CA ARG A 219 25.23 -2.68 7.94
C ARG A 219 25.34 -4.02 7.19
N LEU A 220 24.59 -4.19 6.09
CA LEU A 220 24.60 -5.40 5.27
C LEU A 220 25.78 -5.46 4.30
N ALA A 221 26.43 -4.32 4.02
CA ALA A 221 27.60 -4.25 3.15
C ALA A 221 28.92 -4.50 3.90
N GLU A 222 28.90 -4.46 5.24
CA GLU A 222 30.03 -4.77 6.14
C GLU A 222 30.14 -6.27 6.41
#